data_AF-A0A7J3W7N4-F1
#
_entry.id   AF-A0A7J3W7N4-F1
#
_cell.length_a   1.000
_cell.length_b   1.000
_cell.length_c   1.000
_cell.angle_alpha   90.00
_cell.angle_beta   90.00
_cell.angle_gamma   90.00
#
_symmetry.space_group_name_H-M   'P 1'
#
loop_
_entity.id
_entity.type
_entity.pdbx_description
1 polymer ?
#
loop_
_entity_poly.entity_id
_entity_poly.type
_entity_poly.pdbx_seq_one_letter_code
_entity_poly.pdbx_strand_id
1 'polypeptide(L)' 'MNPENINESNFEHIFRDVDCIVDSLDNMKTRYLVNRVCVKHRIPYVFGGYRTRGKYFCV' A
#
# COMPACT_ATOMS: atom_id res chain seq x y z
N MET A 1 9.42 -14.81 -3.79
CA MET A 1 9.83 -13.38 -3.76
C MET A 1 10.63 -13.17 -2.50
N ASN A 2 11.85 -12.64 -2.63
CA ASN A 2 12.57 -12.15 -1.46
C ASN A 2 11.86 -10.88 -0.95
N PRO A 3 11.86 -10.61 0.36
CA PRO A 3 11.28 -9.39 0.89
C PRO A 3 12.08 -8.17 0.39
N GLU A 4 11.41 -7.29 -0.35
CA GLU A 4 11.97 -6.04 -0.86
C GLU A 4 11.26 -4.83 -0.23
N ASN A 5 12.02 -3.77 0.05
CA ASN A 5 11.45 -2.51 0.52
C ASN A 5 10.82 -1.74 -0.65
N ILE A 6 9.54 -1.39 -0.53
CA ILE A 6 8.83 -0.58 -1.53
C ILE A 6 9.39 0.84 -1.55
N ASN A 7 9.69 1.33 -2.75
CA ASN A 7 10.10 2.70 -3.05
C ASN A 7 9.54 3.12 -4.43
N GLU A 8 9.78 4.36 -4.83
CA GLU A 8 9.24 4.89 -6.10
C GLU A 8 9.84 4.20 -7.34
N SER A 9 11.06 3.65 -7.26
CA SER A 9 11.72 3.06 -8.43
C SER A 9 11.38 1.59 -8.66
N ASN A 10 10.95 0.85 -7.64
CA ASN A 10 10.59 -0.57 -7.77
C ASN A 10 9.08 -0.85 -7.79
N PHE A 11 8.24 0.16 -7.56
CA PHE A 11 6.78 -0.02 -7.51
C PHE A 11 6.22 -0.69 -8.77
N GLU A 12 6.58 -0.20 -9.96
CA GLU A 12 6.04 -0.71 -11.24
C GLU A 12 6.43 -2.16 -11.52
N HIS A 13 7.54 -2.62 -10.95
CA HIS A 13 7.97 -4.02 -11.06
C HIS A 13 7.23 -4.89 -10.05
N ILE A 14 7.12 -4.44 -8.80
CA ILE A 14 6.50 -5.20 -7.70
C ILE A 14 5.00 -5.36 -7.92
N PHE A 15 4.33 -4.31 -8.40
CA PHE A 15 2.87 -4.28 -8.55
C PHE A 15 2.40 -4.49 -9.99
N ARG A 16 3.28 -5.02 -10.86
CA ARG A 16 2.89 -5.45 -12.20
C ARG A 16 1.86 -6.59 -12.07
N ASP A 17 0.78 -6.49 -12.83
CA ASP A 17 -0.29 -7.51 -12.88
C ASP A 17 -1.04 -7.73 -11.55
N VAL A 18 -1.10 -6.70 -10.70
CA VAL A 18 -1.88 -6.74 -9.45
C VAL A 18 -3.25 -6.09 -9.65
N ASP A 19 -4.32 -6.82 -9.29
CA ASP A 19 -5.71 -6.33 -9.38
C ASP A 19 -6.10 -5.41 -8.22
N CYS A 20 -5.52 -5.62 -7.04
CA CYS A 20 -5.72 -4.77 -5.86
C CYS A 20 -4.58 -4.94 -4.84
N ILE A 21 -4.33 -3.91 -4.05
CA ILE A 21 -3.32 -3.91 -3.00
C ILE A 21 -4.01 -3.82 -1.65
N VAL A 22 -3.67 -4.74 -0.74
CA VAL A 22 -4.14 -4.74 0.65
C VAL A 22 -2.95 -4.58 1.58
N ASP A 23 -3.01 -3.59 2.46
CA ASP A 23 -1.92 -3.18 3.33
C ASP A 23 -2.34 -3.13 4.81
N SER A 24 -1.46 -3.56 5.71
CA SER A 24 -1.59 -3.41 7.16
C SER A 24 -0.32 -2.83 7.82
N LEU A 25 0.44 -2.04 7.05
CA LEU A 25 1.67 -1.38 7.50
C LEU A 25 1.41 -0.45 8.68
N ASP A 26 2.28 -0.53 9.68
CA ASP A 26 2.39 0.40 10.81
C ASP A 26 3.16 1.69 10.44
N ASN A 27 3.77 1.72 9.26
CA ASN A 27 4.55 2.84 8.75
C ASN A 27 3.71 3.79 7.89
N MET A 28 3.39 4.97 8.45
CA MET A 28 2.64 6.02 7.74
C MET A 28 3.32 6.53 6.48
N LYS A 29 4.67 6.60 6.45
CA LYS A 29 5.42 7.09 5.27
C LYS A 29 5.23 6.15 4.10
N THR A 30 5.36 4.85 4.33
CA THR A 30 5.16 3.83 3.30
C THR A 30 3.72 3.78 2.84
N ARG A 31 2.75 3.90 3.77
CA ARG A 31 1.31 3.98 3.42
C ARG A 31 1.01 5.12 2.44
N TYR A 32 1.50 6.33 2.72
CA TYR A 32 1.28 7.47 1.82
C TYR A 32 1.98 7.29 0.47
N LEU A 33 3.17 6.69 0.46
CA LEU A 33 3.86 6.35 -0.78
C LEU A 33 3.02 5.40 -1.63
N VAL A 34 2.62 4.25 -1.07
CA VAL A 34 1.81 3.24 -1.77
C VAL A 34 0.51 3.87 -2.27
N ASN A 35 -0.20 4.62 -1.43
CA ASN A 35 -1.44 5.29 -1.81
C ASN A 35 -1.25 6.24 -3.00
N ARG A 36 -0.21 7.09 -2.99
CA ARG A 36 0.05 8.01 -4.12
C ARG A 36 0.26 7.26 -5.44
N VAL A 37 0.99 6.15 -5.39
CA VAL A 37 1.24 5.38 -6.61
C VAL A 37 0.00 4.61 -7.04
N CYS A 38 -0.77 4.03 -6.12
CA CYS A 38 -2.05 3.39 -6.42
C CYS A 38 -3.03 4.36 -7.11
N VAL A 39 -3.14 5.59 -6.59
CA VAL A 39 -3.96 6.65 -7.21
C VAL A 39 -3.46 6.98 -8.62
N LYS A 40 -2.13 7.15 -8.80
CA LYS A 40 -1.54 7.45 -10.11
C LYS A 40 -1.79 6.35 -11.15
N HIS A 41 -1.74 5.08 -10.73
CA HIS A 41 -1.87 3.91 -11.62
C HIS A 41 -3.29 3.33 -11.64
N ARG A 42 -4.25 3.95 -10.93
CA ARG A 42 -5.64 3.48 -10.80
C ARG A 42 -5.76 2.04 -10.28
N ILE A 43 -4.90 1.69 -9.33
CA ILE A 43 -4.94 0.38 -8.66
C ILE A 43 -5.81 0.51 -7.40
N PRO A 44 -6.84 -0.33 -7.22
CA PRO A 44 -7.59 -0.39 -5.97
C PRO A 44 -6.67 -0.67 -4.78
N TYR A 45 -6.73 0.17 -3.75
CA TYR A 45 -5.86 0.09 -2.58
C TYR A 45 -6.69 0.12 -1.30
N VAL A 46 -6.46 -0.87 -0.45
CA VAL A 46 -7.16 -1.02 0.83
C VAL A 46 -6.11 -1.04 1.94
N PHE A 47 -6.28 -0.19 2.95
CA PHE A 47 -5.42 -0.27 4.13
C PHE A 47 -6.23 -0.53 5.42
N GLY A 48 -5.73 -1.47 6.21
CA GLY A 48 -6.20 -1.79 7.55
C GLY A 48 -5.28 -1.15 8.59
N GLY A 49 -5.85 -0.32 9.47
CA GLY A 49 -5.15 0.21 10.63
C GLY A 49 -5.80 -0.24 11.93
N TYR A 50 -5.01 -0.82 12.82
CA TYR A 50 -5.42 -1.04 14.21
C TYR A 50 -4.89 0.10 15.08
N ARG A 51 -5.79 0.77 15.80
CA ARG A 51 -5.42 1.60 16.95
C ARG A 51 -6.14 1.07 18.18
N THR A 52 -5.51 1.20 19.34
CA THR A 52 -6.02 0.75 20.65
C THR A 52 -7.41 1.29 21.01
N ARG A 53 -7.89 2.33 20.30
CA ARG A 53 -9.22 2.95 20.45
C ARG A 53 -10.09 2.93 19.18
N GLY A 54 -9.74 2.17 18.14
CA GLY A 54 -10.56 2.09 16.93
C GLY A 54 -9.93 1.26 15.81
N LYS A 55 -10.79 0.62 15.01
CA LYS A 55 -10.41 -0.02 13.74
C LYS A 55 -10.69 0.98 12.62
N TYR A 56 -9.68 1.35 11.84
CA TYR A 56 -9.88 2.16 10.65
C TYR A 56 -9.64 1.28 9.43
N PHE A 57 -10.66 1.16 8.59
CA PHE A 57 -10.60 0.53 7.29
C PHE A 57 -10.91 1.62 6.28
N CYS A 58 -9.95 1.90 5.40
CA CYS A 58 -10.13 2.84 4.31
C CYS A 58 -9.91 2.08 3.00
N VAL A 59 -10.95 2.10 2.17
CA VAL A 59 -10.98 1.73 0.75
C VAL A 59 -10.77 2.96 -0.10
#